data_AF-A0A968ZJ82-F1
#
_entry.id   AF-A0A968ZJ82-F1
#
_cell.length_a   1.000
_cell.length_b   1.000
_cell.length_c   1.000
_cell.angle_alpha   90.00
_cell.angle_beta   90.00
_cell.angle_gamma   90.00
#
_symmetry.space_group_name_H-M   'P 1'
#
loop_
_entity.id
_entity.type
_entity.pdbx_description
1 polymer ?
#
loop_
_entity_poly.entity_id
_entity_poly.type
_entity_poly.pdbx_seq_one_letter_code
_entity_poly.pdbx_strand_id
1 'polypeptide(L)'
;MELFFNPDLTNDDAGGAYGSDTKQIRFNRNYSGLSGQNLPDSALIAFSQVETDSGWVLELAIAWQGILPESISLTEALSLGFEIAVSDRDSGPDRDHVLVWNNDTGEDKAYMDTRYFGFLELQDQRAIKSPRTAYIDGKPNVTVEIDGLAQEAIWDDTNPLPVDRLVPKETDEYPSEADLNAYFKVFYNADDLYIYVNVKDDSLVKYNGVSDTYQFDNIEVYVNPDLANDATSGAYGSDAMQIRFNLGRTDAIAGSAKLPLADDWEVAFAENDEGYSAEIRLGWNSIFSTGLGLNPPMSIGFEILVSDNDGATSGGNLHGT
;
A
#
# COMPACT_ATOMS: atom_id res chain seq x y z
N MET A 1 29.43 3.89 4.54
CA MET A 1 28.28 3.57 3.66
C MET A 1 28.70 3.73 2.21
N GLU A 2 28.25 2.84 1.35
CA GLU A 2 28.53 2.82 -0.09
C GLU A 2 27.21 2.70 -0.84
N LEU A 3 27.05 3.47 -1.91
CA LEU A 3 25.97 3.35 -2.87
C LEU A 3 26.53 2.89 -4.21
N PHE A 4 25.79 2.03 -4.88
CA PHE A 4 26.15 1.50 -6.17
C PHE A 4 25.01 1.71 -7.17
N PHE A 5 25.34 2.11 -8.38
CA PHE A 5 24.38 2.33 -9.46
C PHE A 5 24.89 1.69 -10.75
N ASN A 6 24.08 0.87 -11.40
CA ASN A 6 24.31 0.37 -12.75
C ASN A 6 23.16 0.87 -13.66
N PRO A 7 23.31 2.04 -14.31
CA PRO A 7 22.20 2.72 -14.95
C PRO A 7 21.74 2.04 -16.25
N ASP A 8 22.62 1.33 -16.95
CA ASP A 8 22.27 0.70 -18.23
C ASP A 8 21.87 -0.78 -18.13
N LEU A 9 21.95 -1.36 -16.92
CA LEU A 9 21.64 -2.76 -16.60
C LEU A 9 22.49 -3.79 -17.36
N THR A 10 23.51 -3.36 -18.08
CA THR A 10 24.40 -4.27 -18.77
C THR A 10 25.45 -4.79 -17.80
N ASN A 11 25.93 -6.00 -18.12
CA ASN A 11 27.15 -6.52 -17.53
C ASN A 11 28.26 -6.14 -18.50
N ASP A 12 29.14 -5.21 -18.11
CA ASP A 12 30.16 -4.66 -19.00
C ASP A 12 31.24 -5.67 -19.42
N ASP A 13 31.28 -6.83 -18.77
CA ASP A 13 31.97 -8.01 -19.25
C ASP A 13 31.23 -9.33 -18.91
N ALA A 14 31.73 -10.45 -19.44
CA ALA A 14 31.20 -11.79 -19.16
C ALA A 14 31.36 -12.22 -17.68
N GLY A 15 32.17 -11.48 -16.91
CA GLY A 15 32.39 -11.65 -15.48
C GLY A 15 31.42 -10.85 -14.61
N GLY A 16 30.60 -9.94 -15.17
CA GLY A 16 29.72 -9.04 -14.43
C GLY A 16 30.40 -7.76 -13.92
N ALA A 17 31.62 -7.47 -14.38
CA ALA A 17 32.42 -6.35 -13.87
C ALA A 17 31.80 -4.98 -14.10
N TYR A 18 32.27 -3.99 -13.33
CA TYR A 18 31.85 -2.60 -13.45
C TYR A 18 32.23 -2.00 -14.81
N GLY A 19 31.24 -1.44 -15.47
CA GLY A 19 31.43 -0.56 -16.63
C GLY A 19 31.92 0.82 -16.29
N SER A 20 32.12 1.60 -17.34
CA SER A 20 32.41 3.03 -17.22
C SER A 20 31.23 3.84 -16.69
N ASP A 21 30.01 3.36 -16.90
CA ASP A 21 28.76 3.99 -16.49
C ASP A 21 28.29 3.52 -15.10
N THR A 22 28.73 2.34 -14.63
CA THR A 22 28.51 1.88 -13.24
C THR A 22 29.22 2.79 -12.24
N LYS A 23 28.53 3.21 -11.18
CA LYS A 23 29.02 4.15 -10.15
C LYS A 23 29.11 3.48 -8.79
N GLN A 24 30.18 3.75 -8.05
CA GLN A 24 30.25 3.54 -6.60
C GLN A 24 30.55 4.87 -5.91
N ILE A 25 29.75 5.19 -4.90
CA ILE A 25 29.91 6.40 -4.09
C ILE A 25 29.99 5.99 -2.62
N ARG A 26 31.13 6.27 -1.98
CA ARG A 26 31.40 5.97 -0.58
C ARG A 26 31.38 7.24 0.27
N PHE A 27 30.55 7.18 1.30
CA PHE A 27 30.43 8.14 2.38
C PHE A 27 31.05 7.56 3.65
N ASN A 28 32.08 8.25 4.17
CA ASN A 28 32.72 7.86 5.42
C ASN A 28 32.21 8.77 6.55
N ARG A 29 32.00 8.17 7.73
CA ARG A 29 31.60 8.88 8.94
C ARG A 29 32.55 10.04 9.23
N ASN A 30 32.01 11.23 9.51
CA ASN A 30 32.77 12.46 9.80
C ASN A 30 33.77 12.87 8.70
N TYR A 31 33.51 12.46 7.45
CA TYR A 31 34.31 12.85 6.30
C TYR A 31 33.42 13.55 5.27
N SER A 32 33.82 14.77 4.89
CA SER A 32 33.10 15.57 3.90
C SER A 32 33.50 15.26 2.45
N GLY A 33 34.52 14.43 2.25
CA GLY A 33 34.93 13.99 0.91
C GLY A 33 34.17 12.75 0.45
N LEU A 34 34.19 12.53 -0.85
CA LEU A 34 33.62 11.34 -1.49
C LEU A 34 34.76 10.48 -2.06
N SER A 35 34.54 9.17 -2.11
CA SER A 35 35.47 8.22 -2.73
C SER A 35 34.68 7.10 -3.42
N GLY A 36 35.29 6.31 -4.28
CA GLY A 36 34.63 5.19 -4.96
C GLY A 36 35.10 5.03 -6.40
N GLN A 37 34.50 4.08 -7.11
CA GLN A 37 34.78 3.83 -8.53
C GLN A 37 33.86 4.64 -9.43
N ASN A 38 34.42 5.16 -10.52
CA ASN A 38 33.74 6.03 -11.50
C ASN A 38 32.97 7.19 -10.84
N LEU A 39 33.50 7.73 -9.75
CA LEU A 39 32.82 8.71 -8.90
C LEU A 39 32.22 9.88 -9.72
N PRO A 40 30.94 10.22 -9.51
CA PRO A 40 30.33 11.39 -10.15
C PRO A 40 31.01 12.69 -9.72
N ASP A 41 30.78 13.78 -10.45
CA ASP A 41 31.19 15.10 -9.99
C ASP A 41 30.55 15.40 -8.62
N SER A 42 31.38 15.71 -7.63
CA SER A 42 30.94 16.04 -6.27
C SER A 42 29.95 17.20 -6.21
N ALA A 43 29.93 18.10 -7.20
CA ALA A 43 28.97 19.19 -7.29
C ALA A 43 27.52 18.71 -7.53
N LEU A 44 27.34 17.47 -7.99
CA LEU A 44 26.04 16.84 -8.24
C LEU A 44 25.51 16.10 -7.01
N ILE A 45 26.24 16.13 -5.88
CA ILE A 45 25.93 15.37 -4.68
C ILE A 45 25.90 16.33 -3.50
N ALA A 46 24.71 16.53 -2.94
CA ALA A 46 24.54 17.18 -1.64
C ALA A 46 24.36 16.09 -0.59
N PHE A 47 25.06 16.18 0.55
CA PHE A 47 24.84 15.27 1.66
C PHE A 47 25.15 15.94 3.00
N SER A 48 24.54 15.40 4.05
CA SER A 48 24.76 15.79 5.45
C SER A 48 24.87 14.54 6.31
N GLN A 49 25.68 14.61 7.36
CA GLN A 49 25.83 13.52 8.33
C GLN A 49 25.61 14.06 9.74
N VAL A 50 24.88 13.31 10.55
CA VAL A 50 24.60 13.66 11.95
C VAL A 50 24.92 12.45 12.83
N GLU A 51 25.72 12.68 13.87
CA GLU A 51 25.97 11.69 14.92
C GLU A 51 24.74 11.56 15.82
N THR A 52 24.44 10.33 16.25
CA THR A 52 23.38 10.00 17.20
C THR A 52 23.96 9.21 18.37
N ASP A 53 23.15 8.99 19.42
CA ASP A 53 23.58 8.18 20.57
C ASP A 53 23.90 6.72 20.21
N SER A 54 23.40 6.24 19.07
CA SER A 54 23.52 4.84 18.63
C SER A 54 24.24 4.67 17.29
N GLY A 55 24.79 5.73 16.70
CA GLY A 55 25.42 5.67 15.38
C GLY A 55 25.45 7.01 14.66
N TRP A 56 25.15 7.01 13.37
CA TRP A 56 25.11 8.20 12.55
C TRP A 56 24.06 8.05 11.44
N VAL A 57 23.52 9.18 11.01
CA VAL A 57 22.56 9.28 9.90
C VAL A 57 23.25 9.95 8.73
N LEU A 58 22.99 9.45 7.51
CA LEU A 58 23.33 10.10 6.25
C LEU A 58 22.04 10.54 5.55
N GLU A 59 21.95 11.81 5.22
CA GLU A 59 20.94 12.34 4.31
C GLU A 59 21.64 12.83 3.04
N LEU A 60 21.10 12.53 1.86
CA LEU A 60 21.74 12.86 0.60
C LEU A 60 20.75 13.13 -0.53
N ALA A 61 21.19 13.94 -1.48
CA ALA A 61 20.56 14.16 -2.77
C ALA A 61 21.63 14.05 -3.85
N ILE A 62 21.38 13.19 -4.84
CA ILE A 62 22.24 13.00 -6.01
C ILE A 62 21.46 13.45 -7.23
N ALA A 63 22.00 14.39 -8.01
CA ALA A 63 21.40 14.79 -9.27
C ALA A 63 21.48 13.65 -10.29
N TRP A 64 20.42 13.46 -11.08
CA TRP A 64 20.35 12.38 -12.07
C TRP A 64 21.52 12.37 -13.05
N GLN A 65 22.06 13.54 -13.42
CA GLN A 65 23.24 13.63 -14.30
C GLN A 65 24.51 13.02 -13.68
N GLY A 66 24.54 12.82 -12.35
CA GLY A 66 25.64 12.14 -11.68
C GLY A 66 25.54 10.62 -11.78
N ILE A 67 24.35 10.08 -12.03
CA ILE A 67 24.08 8.65 -12.08
C ILE A 67 23.92 8.18 -13.52
N LEU A 68 23.10 8.89 -14.31
CA LEU A 68 22.69 8.49 -15.65
C LEU A 68 23.67 9.03 -16.71
N PRO A 69 24.19 8.18 -17.62
CA PRO A 69 24.91 8.64 -18.79
C PRO A 69 23.95 9.37 -19.75
N GLU A 70 24.50 10.23 -20.63
CA GLU A 70 23.71 11.00 -21.62
C GLU A 70 22.86 10.11 -22.56
N SER A 71 23.25 8.84 -22.73
CA SER A 71 22.54 7.85 -23.54
C SER A 71 21.25 7.33 -22.89
N ILE A 72 21.05 7.56 -21.60
CA ILE A 72 19.88 7.09 -20.84
C ILE A 72 19.01 8.29 -20.50
N SER A 73 17.79 8.27 -21.04
CA SER A 73 16.79 9.27 -20.73
C SER A 73 16.10 8.92 -19.42
N LEU A 74 15.91 9.92 -18.56
CA LEU A 74 15.05 9.79 -17.39
C LEU A 74 13.60 9.67 -17.87
N THR A 75 13.01 8.50 -17.70
CA THR A 75 11.59 8.23 -18.00
C THR A 75 10.90 7.65 -16.78
N GLU A 76 9.57 7.74 -16.78
CA GLU A 76 8.73 6.88 -15.96
C GLU A 76 9.05 5.41 -16.33
N ALA A 77 9.12 4.53 -15.33
CA ALA A 77 9.56 3.13 -15.41
C ALA A 77 11.06 2.89 -15.73
N LEU A 78 11.92 3.91 -15.61
CA LEU A 78 13.37 3.67 -15.68
C LEU A 78 13.78 2.73 -14.54
N SER A 79 14.32 1.57 -14.89
CA SER A 79 14.97 0.64 -13.95
C SER A 79 16.47 0.79 -14.03
N LEU A 80 17.12 0.86 -12.87
CA LEU A 80 18.57 0.85 -12.74
C LEU A 80 19.00 -0.17 -11.69
N GLY A 81 20.20 -0.74 -11.85
CA GLY A 81 20.78 -1.62 -10.86
C GLY A 81 21.19 -0.79 -9.65
N PHE A 82 20.84 -1.24 -8.45
CA PHE A 82 21.10 -0.50 -7.21
C PHE A 82 21.56 -1.43 -6.08
N GLU A 83 22.50 -0.95 -5.28
CA GLU A 83 22.90 -1.60 -4.03
C GLU A 83 23.33 -0.53 -3.01
N ILE A 84 23.12 -0.82 -1.73
CA ILE A 84 23.62 -0.03 -0.62
C ILE A 84 24.34 -0.96 0.36
N ALA A 85 25.60 -0.62 0.67
CA ALA A 85 26.41 -1.34 1.64
C ALA A 85 26.77 -0.45 2.83
N VAL A 86 26.54 -0.93 4.04
CA VAL A 86 26.95 -0.29 5.29
C VAL A 86 28.05 -1.13 5.91
N SER A 87 29.28 -0.65 5.82
CA SER A 87 30.43 -1.29 6.45
C SER A 87 30.64 -0.77 7.87
N ASP A 88 31.02 -1.70 8.73
CA ASP A 88 31.52 -1.43 10.07
C ASP A 88 33.01 -1.76 10.16
N ARG A 89 33.74 -0.95 10.93
CA ARG A 89 35.17 -1.09 11.13
C ARG A 89 35.58 -0.46 12.45
N ASP A 90 35.93 -1.33 13.40
CA ASP A 90 36.40 -0.97 14.73
C ASP A 90 37.94 -0.96 14.80
N SER A 91 38.66 -1.80 14.03
CA SER A 91 40.13 -1.87 14.09
C SER A 91 40.80 -2.40 12.81
N GLY A 92 42.11 -2.15 12.63
CA GLY A 92 42.90 -2.71 11.49
C GLY A 92 42.58 -2.06 10.14
N PRO A 93 43.28 -2.39 9.02
CA PRO A 93 43.03 -1.76 7.71
C PRO A 93 41.79 -2.28 6.97
N ASP A 94 41.27 -3.43 7.40
CA ASP A 94 40.18 -4.15 6.71
C ASP A 94 38.80 -3.79 7.31
N ARG A 95 37.72 -4.13 6.60
CA ARG A 95 36.34 -4.01 7.10
C ARG A 95 36.07 -5.21 8.02
N ASP A 96 35.36 -4.99 9.13
CA ASP A 96 34.97 -6.10 10.01
C ASP A 96 33.72 -6.79 9.46
N HIS A 97 32.67 -5.99 9.24
CA HIS A 97 31.38 -6.47 8.75
C HIS A 97 30.80 -5.53 7.69
N VAL A 98 29.90 -6.06 6.86
CA VAL A 98 29.14 -5.28 5.89
C VAL A 98 27.70 -5.77 5.88
N LEU A 99 26.75 -4.84 6.00
CA LEU A 99 25.35 -5.07 5.71
C LEU A 99 25.08 -4.59 4.28
N VAL A 100 24.40 -5.42 3.50
CA VAL A 100 24.04 -5.14 2.10
C VAL A 100 22.54 -5.29 1.95
N TRP A 101 21.94 -4.60 1.00
CA TRP A 101 20.50 -4.63 0.76
C TRP A 101 20.07 -5.83 -0.08
N ASN A 102 20.77 -6.14 -1.18
CA ASN A 102 20.32 -7.18 -2.11
C ASN A 102 21.25 -8.39 -2.17
N ASN A 103 22.57 -8.21 -2.16
CA ASN A 103 23.53 -9.31 -2.28
C ASN A 103 23.39 -10.35 -1.15
N ASP A 104 22.80 -11.50 -1.45
CA ASP A 104 22.46 -12.56 -0.48
C ASP A 104 23.47 -13.71 -0.41
N THR A 105 24.61 -13.58 -1.09
CA THR A 105 25.60 -14.66 -1.21
C THR A 105 26.39 -14.96 0.05
N GLY A 106 26.32 -14.08 1.06
CA GLY A 106 27.18 -14.14 2.24
C GLY A 106 28.62 -13.67 2.01
N GLU A 107 28.94 -13.16 0.81
CA GLU A 107 30.25 -12.58 0.46
C GLU A 107 30.06 -11.14 -0.07
N ASP A 108 31.01 -10.23 0.17
CA ASP A 108 30.99 -8.88 -0.41
C ASP A 108 31.34 -8.97 -1.91
N LYS A 109 30.33 -9.03 -2.79
CA LYS A 109 30.52 -9.19 -4.24
C LYS A 109 30.09 -7.96 -5.05
N ALA A 110 29.13 -7.20 -4.51
CA ALA A 110 28.57 -6.03 -5.18
C ALA A 110 29.64 -4.99 -5.56
N TYR A 111 30.76 -4.88 -4.83
CA TYR A 111 31.82 -3.93 -5.16
C TYR A 111 32.53 -4.18 -6.50
N MET A 112 32.35 -5.35 -7.11
CA MET A 112 33.00 -5.73 -8.38
C MET A 112 32.09 -6.40 -9.39
N ASP A 113 30.85 -6.78 -9.02
CA ASP A 113 29.95 -7.53 -9.89
C ASP A 113 28.51 -7.02 -9.79
N THR A 114 28.01 -6.44 -10.87
CA THR A 114 26.70 -5.76 -10.93
C THR A 114 25.53 -6.74 -10.88
N ARG A 115 25.76 -8.05 -11.10
CA ARG A 115 24.73 -9.09 -11.00
C ARG A 115 24.20 -9.30 -9.59
N TYR A 116 24.91 -8.78 -8.59
CA TYR A 116 24.48 -8.82 -7.19
C TYR A 116 23.71 -7.57 -6.77
N PHE A 117 23.50 -6.61 -7.69
CA PHE A 117 22.64 -5.46 -7.43
C PHE A 117 21.18 -5.88 -7.45
N GLY A 118 20.37 -5.19 -6.65
CA GLY A 118 18.92 -5.18 -6.83
C GLY A 118 18.55 -4.20 -7.94
N PHE A 119 17.27 -3.91 -8.08
CA PHE A 119 16.76 -2.92 -9.03
C PHE A 119 16.07 -1.79 -8.28
N LEU A 120 16.39 -0.55 -8.65
CA LEU A 120 15.63 0.63 -8.31
C LEU A 120 14.83 1.04 -9.54
N GLU A 121 13.50 1.03 -9.43
CA GLU A 121 12.60 1.45 -10.51
C GLU A 121 11.97 2.80 -10.17
N LEU A 122 12.05 3.75 -11.09
CA LEU A 122 11.43 5.06 -10.95
C LEU A 122 9.99 5.00 -11.43
N GLN A 123 9.07 5.27 -10.52
CA GLN A 123 7.65 5.21 -10.79
C GLN A 123 6.98 6.53 -10.42
N ASP A 124 6.08 7.03 -11.26
CA ASP A 124 5.20 8.14 -10.89
C ASP A 124 4.13 7.61 -9.93
N GLN A 125 3.98 8.26 -8.77
CA GLN A 125 2.91 7.95 -7.82
C GLN A 125 1.51 8.07 -8.42
N ARG A 126 1.35 8.77 -9.55
CA ARG A 126 0.05 8.95 -10.22
C ARG A 126 -0.28 7.89 -11.27
N ALA A 127 0.72 7.18 -11.81
CA ALA A 127 0.51 6.19 -12.88
C ALA A 127 0.29 4.77 -12.35
N ILE A 128 0.51 4.53 -11.06
CA ILE A 128 0.25 3.23 -10.45
C ILE A 128 -0.90 3.34 -9.46
N LYS A 129 -2.04 2.76 -9.83
CA LYS A 129 -2.85 2.04 -8.86
C LYS A 129 -2.00 0.85 -8.39
N SER A 130 -1.00 1.06 -7.54
CA SER A 130 -0.33 -0.07 -6.89
C SER A 130 -1.43 -0.67 -6.02
N PRO A 131 -1.97 -1.85 -6.36
CA PRO A 131 -3.02 -2.44 -5.54
C PRO A 131 -2.41 -2.62 -4.16
N ARG A 132 -3.02 -2.07 -3.10
CA ARG A 132 -2.54 -2.45 -1.78
C ARG A 132 -2.93 -3.91 -1.61
N THR A 133 -1.96 -4.73 -1.27
CA THR A 133 -2.22 -6.13 -0.94
C THR A 133 -2.34 -6.23 0.56
N ALA A 134 -3.55 -6.53 1.05
CA ALA A 134 -3.76 -6.91 2.43
C ALA A 134 -3.63 -8.44 2.54
N TYR A 135 -2.77 -8.90 3.45
CA TYR A 135 -2.76 -10.31 3.87
C TYR A 135 -3.65 -10.43 5.09
N ILE A 136 -4.76 -11.17 4.95
CA ILE A 136 -5.74 -11.34 6.02
C ILE A 136 -5.59 -12.71 6.66
N ASP A 137 -5.76 -12.76 7.98
CA ASP A 137 -5.61 -13.98 8.74
C ASP A 137 -6.84 -14.90 8.60
N GLY A 138 -6.58 -16.20 8.46
CA GLY A 138 -7.60 -17.22 8.67
C GLY A 138 -7.74 -17.51 10.17
N LYS A 139 -8.94 -17.29 10.71
CA LYS A 139 -9.26 -17.46 12.14
C LYS A 139 -10.28 -18.61 12.30
N PRO A 140 -9.83 -19.88 12.29
CA PRO A 140 -10.72 -21.03 12.32
C PRO A 140 -11.51 -21.08 13.64
N ASN A 141 -12.80 -21.38 13.56
CA ASN A 141 -13.74 -21.46 14.70
C ASN A 141 -14.01 -20.13 15.43
N VAL A 142 -13.76 -19.00 14.78
CA VAL A 142 -14.19 -17.68 15.27
C VAL A 142 -15.46 -17.27 14.55
N THR A 143 -16.44 -16.80 15.30
CA THR A 143 -17.67 -16.15 14.83
C THR A 143 -17.83 -14.84 15.60
N VAL A 144 -18.42 -13.84 14.96
CA VAL A 144 -18.67 -12.51 15.53
C VAL A 144 -20.18 -12.31 15.63
N GLU A 145 -20.65 -11.72 16.72
CA GLU A 145 -22.02 -11.22 16.81
C GLU A 145 -22.09 -9.90 16.05
N ILE A 146 -22.89 -9.82 15.00
CA ILE A 146 -22.94 -8.62 14.15
C ILE A 146 -23.84 -7.59 14.82
N ASP A 147 -23.24 -6.72 15.65
CA ASP A 147 -23.94 -5.66 16.38
C ASP A 147 -23.35 -4.25 16.13
N GLY A 148 -22.27 -4.18 15.36
CA GLY A 148 -21.62 -2.93 14.95
C GLY A 148 -20.53 -2.47 15.92
N LEU A 149 -20.25 -3.22 16.98
CA LEU A 149 -19.28 -2.89 18.02
C LEU A 149 -18.07 -3.83 17.94
N ALA A 150 -16.85 -3.29 17.96
CA ALA A 150 -15.63 -4.10 18.04
C ALA A 150 -15.36 -4.59 19.48
N GLN A 151 -16.25 -5.37 20.06
CA GLN A 151 -16.16 -5.84 21.46
C GLN A 151 -15.56 -7.25 21.60
N GLU A 152 -15.61 -8.04 20.54
CA GLU A 152 -15.03 -9.37 20.48
C GLU A 152 -13.51 -9.27 20.45
N ALA A 153 -12.84 -10.10 21.26
CA ALA A 153 -11.38 -10.11 21.38
C ALA A 153 -10.65 -10.34 20.04
N ILE A 154 -11.33 -10.89 19.03
CA ILE A 154 -10.73 -11.06 17.69
C ILE A 154 -10.43 -9.72 17.02
N TRP A 155 -11.23 -8.69 17.29
CA TRP A 155 -11.00 -7.37 16.73
C TRP A 155 -9.77 -6.71 17.34
N ASP A 156 -9.45 -6.98 18.61
CA ASP A 156 -8.19 -6.52 19.23
C ASP A 156 -6.95 -7.22 18.64
N ASP A 157 -7.09 -8.48 18.22
CA ASP A 157 -6.04 -9.29 17.58
C ASP A 157 -5.91 -9.05 16.06
N THR A 158 -6.84 -8.30 15.47
CA THR A 158 -6.85 -8.00 14.03
C THR A 158 -6.30 -6.60 13.77
N ASN A 159 -5.21 -6.52 13.01
CA ASN A 159 -4.59 -5.24 12.69
C ASN A 159 -5.52 -4.36 11.84
N PRO A 160 -5.65 -3.06 12.17
CA PRO A 160 -6.40 -2.13 11.34
C PRO A 160 -5.64 -1.81 10.05
N LEU A 161 -6.40 -1.66 8.96
CA LEU A 161 -5.97 -1.21 7.65
C LEU A 161 -6.57 0.18 7.39
N PRO A 162 -5.77 1.17 6.99
CA PRO A 162 -6.25 2.54 6.82
C PRO A 162 -7.11 2.70 5.57
N VAL A 163 -8.18 3.50 5.68
CA VAL A 163 -8.92 4.07 4.54
C VAL A 163 -8.48 5.52 4.41
N ASP A 164 -7.42 5.78 3.64
CA ASP A 164 -6.67 7.05 3.69
C ASP A 164 -6.42 7.69 2.31
N ARG A 165 -6.99 7.13 1.22
CA ARG A 165 -6.87 7.74 -0.11
C ARG A 165 -8.10 8.60 -0.41
N LEU A 166 -7.93 9.90 -0.39
CA LEU A 166 -9.00 10.85 -0.67
C LEU A 166 -9.30 10.94 -2.18
N VAL A 167 -10.59 10.88 -2.54
CA VAL A 167 -11.09 11.31 -3.85
C VAL A 167 -11.92 12.57 -3.64
N PRO A 168 -11.31 13.76 -3.82
CA PRO A 168 -12.03 15.01 -3.65
C PRO A 168 -13.10 15.16 -4.74
N LYS A 169 -14.33 15.54 -4.35
CA LYS A 169 -15.41 15.86 -5.31
C LYS A 169 -15.66 17.35 -5.51
N GLU A 170 -15.33 18.19 -4.52
CA GLU A 170 -15.66 19.63 -4.55
C GLU A 170 -14.46 20.55 -4.28
N THR A 171 -13.54 20.14 -3.41
CA THR A 171 -12.33 20.90 -3.07
C THR A 171 -11.13 19.96 -3.03
N ASP A 172 -9.95 20.43 -3.45
CA ASP A 172 -8.69 19.68 -3.27
C ASP A 172 -8.20 19.70 -1.81
N GLU A 173 -9.05 20.10 -0.85
CA GLU A 173 -8.71 20.19 0.57
C GLU A 173 -9.04 18.86 1.25
N TYR A 174 -8.10 18.38 2.08
CA TYR A 174 -8.34 17.18 2.87
C TYR A 174 -9.29 17.50 4.02
N PRO A 175 -10.29 16.63 4.29
CA PRO A 175 -11.12 16.77 5.47
C PRO A 175 -10.25 16.70 6.72
N SER A 176 -10.74 17.31 7.80
CA SER A 176 -10.08 17.15 9.10
C SER A 176 -10.21 15.70 9.60
N GLU A 177 -9.36 15.26 10.52
CA GLU A 177 -9.49 13.90 11.07
C GLU A 177 -10.82 13.66 11.81
N ALA A 178 -11.42 14.73 12.35
CA ALA A 178 -12.73 14.65 13.00
C ALA A 178 -13.89 14.63 11.99
N ASP A 179 -13.68 15.21 10.82
CA ASP A 179 -14.64 15.36 9.72
C ASP A 179 -14.74 14.05 8.94
N LEU A 180 -13.60 13.48 8.55
CA LEU A 180 -13.57 12.18 7.89
C LEU A 180 -12.24 11.46 8.08
N ASN A 181 -12.28 10.37 8.86
CA ASN A 181 -11.18 9.42 8.98
C ASN A 181 -11.72 8.00 9.18
N ALA A 182 -11.11 7.01 8.57
CA ALA A 182 -11.57 5.63 8.74
C ALA A 182 -10.45 4.61 8.70
N TYR A 183 -10.71 3.48 9.36
CA TYR A 183 -9.94 2.25 9.21
C TYR A 183 -10.90 1.06 9.18
N PHE A 184 -10.42 -0.05 8.65
CA PHE A 184 -11.15 -1.31 8.72
C PHE A 184 -10.26 -2.44 9.24
N LYS A 185 -10.89 -3.45 9.82
CA LYS A 185 -10.28 -4.72 10.23
C LYS A 185 -10.98 -5.83 9.47
N VAL A 186 -10.23 -6.84 9.03
CA VAL A 186 -10.78 -7.92 8.22
C VAL A 186 -10.06 -9.23 8.51
N PHE A 187 -10.84 -10.29 8.62
CA PHE A 187 -10.35 -11.66 8.72
C PHE A 187 -11.38 -12.61 8.13
N TYR A 188 -11.04 -13.89 8.01
CA TYR A 188 -11.98 -14.89 7.51
C TYR A 188 -11.96 -16.20 8.29
N ASN A 189 -13.03 -16.97 8.17
CA ASN A 189 -13.09 -18.36 8.60
C ASN A 189 -13.53 -19.28 7.43
N ALA A 190 -13.88 -20.53 7.71
CA ALA A 190 -14.26 -21.49 6.67
C ALA A 190 -15.57 -21.11 5.92
N ASP A 191 -16.41 -20.28 6.52
CA ASP A 191 -17.78 -20.00 6.09
C ASP A 191 -17.98 -18.52 5.68
N ASP A 192 -17.25 -17.59 6.28
CA ASP A 192 -17.47 -16.15 6.17
C ASP A 192 -16.19 -15.30 6.06
N LEU A 193 -16.36 -14.13 5.44
CA LEU A 193 -15.51 -12.95 5.55
C LEU A 193 -16.13 -11.98 6.57
N TYR A 194 -15.36 -11.54 7.57
CA TYR A 194 -15.79 -10.57 8.57
C TYR A 194 -15.04 -9.26 8.38
N ILE A 195 -15.76 -8.15 8.42
CA ILE A 195 -15.22 -6.79 8.25
C ILE A 195 -15.78 -5.91 9.37
N TYR A 196 -14.89 -5.25 10.10
CA TYR A 196 -15.25 -4.15 10.99
C TYR A 196 -14.73 -2.85 10.39
N VAL A 197 -15.57 -1.82 10.30
CA VAL A 197 -15.18 -0.49 9.81
C VAL A 197 -15.48 0.52 10.91
N ASN A 198 -14.49 1.36 11.23
CA ASN A 198 -14.64 2.49 12.13
C ASN A 198 -14.51 3.78 11.32
N VAL A 199 -15.45 4.69 11.51
CA VAL A 199 -15.54 5.97 10.82
C VAL A 199 -15.64 7.07 11.87
N LYS A 200 -14.71 8.02 11.81
CA LYS A 200 -14.84 9.32 12.43
C LYS A 200 -15.56 10.26 11.48
N ASP A 201 -16.55 10.95 12.02
CA ASP A 201 -17.49 11.80 11.29
C ASP A 201 -18.13 12.74 12.32
N ASP A 202 -17.99 14.06 12.11
CA ASP A 202 -18.48 15.06 13.04
C ASP A 202 -19.94 15.45 12.82
N SER A 203 -20.58 14.95 11.75
CA SER A 203 -21.95 15.27 11.38
C SER A 203 -22.67 14.14 10.59
N LEU A 204 -23.19 13.18 11.36
CA LEU A 204 -23.94 12.04 10.82
C LEU A 204 -25.25 12.41 10.07
N VAL A 205 -25.32 12.04 8.79
CA VAL A 205 -26.48 12.10 7.90
C VAL A 205 -26.97 10.70 7.52
N LYS A 206 -27.91 10.21 8.33
CA LYS A 206 -28.57 8.90 8.12
C LYS A 206 -29.50 8.88 6.92
N TYR A 207 -29.65 7.70 6.33
CA TYR A 207 -30.61 7.48 5.26
C TYR A 207 -32.04 7.80 5.69
N ASN A 208 -32.75 8.59 4.87
CA ASN A 208 -34.09 9.10 5.19
C ASN A 208 -35.22 8.61 4.25
N GLY A 209 -34.95 7.66 3.36
CA GLY A 209 -35.97 7.07 2.47
C GLY A 209 -36.02 7.60 1.03
N VAL A 210 -35.11 8.50 0.62
CA VAL A 210 -35.05 9.01 -0.78
C VAL A 210 -34.17 8.16 -1.70
N SER A 211 -34.19 8.42 -3.02
CA SER A 211 -33.55 7.55 -4.03
C SER A 211 -32.03 7.68 -4.14
N ASP A 212 -31.45 8.84 -3.83
CA ASP A 212 -30.01 9.10 -3.98
C ASP A 212 -29.22 8.59 -2.77
N THR A 213 -29.16 7.27 -2.60
CA THR A 213 -28.59 6.59 -1.43
C THR A 213 -27.10 6.86 -1.21
N TYR A 214 -26.37 7.31 -2.23
CA TYR A 214 -24.95 7.65 -2.12
C TYR A 214 -24.70 9.04 -1.47
N GLN A 215 -25.75 9.81 -1.17
CA GLN A 215 -25.68 11.14 -0.54
C GLN A 215 -25.90 11.08 0.98
N PHE A 216 -25.64 9.95 1.60
CA PHE A 216 -25.78 9.74 3.04
C PHE A 216 -24.52 9.05 3.51
N ASP A 217 -24.23 9.08 4.81
CA ASP A 217 -23.04 8.39 5.29
C ASP A 217 -23.23 6.90 5.05
N ASN A 218 -22.22 6.33 4.40
CA ASN A 218 -22.28 4.95 3.98
C ASN A 218 -20.89 4.36 3.87
N ILE A 219 -20.89 3.05 4.04
CA ILE A 219 -19.75 2.20 3.75
C ILE A 219 -20.10 1.42 2.49
N GLU A 220 -19.21 1.40 1.51
CA GLU A 220 -19.32 0.51 0.37
C GLU A 220 -18.21 -0.55 0.40
N VAL A 221 -18.61 -1.80 0.25
CA VAL A 221 -17.72 -2.94 0.10
C VAL A 221 -17.74 -3.36 -1.36
N TYR A 222 -16.56 -3.33 -2.01
CA TYR A 222 -16.38 -3.85 -3.35
C TYR A 222 -15.65 -5.18 -3.27
N VAL A 223 -16.12 -6.15 -4.04
CA VAL A 223 -15.50 -7.49 -4.11
C VAL A 223 -15.41 -7.91 -5.56
N ASN A 224 -14.23 -8.33 -6.01
CA ASN A 224 -14.00 -8.92 -7.32
C ASN A 224 -13.42 -10.33 -7.16
N PRO A 225 -14.28 -11.37 -7.10
CA PRO A 225 -13.86 -12.72 -6.70
C PRO A 225 -12.82 -13.37 -7.62
N ASP A 226 -12.90 -13.14 -8.94
CA ASP A 226 -12.03 -13.77 -9.94
C ASP A 226 -10.90 -12.85 -10.45
N LEU A 227 -10.82 -11.62 -9.94
CA LEU A 227 -9.92 -10.55 -10.39
C LEU A 227 -10.08 -10.16 -11.87
N ALA A 228 -11.09 -10.67 -12.57
CA ALA A 228 -11.34 -10.33 -13.94
C ALA A 228 -11.99 -8.95 -14.03
N ASN A 229 -11.65 -8.24 -15.09
CA ASN A 229 -12.24 -6.98 -15.48
C ASN A 229 -12.53 -7.02 -16.97
N ASP A 230 -13.47 -6.18 -17.42
CA ASP A 230 -13.59 -5.95 -18.86
C ASP A 230 -12.28 -5.34 -19.37
N ALA A 231 -11.54 -6.09 -20.20
CA ALA A 231 -10.19 -5.71 -20.62
C ALA A 231 -10.15 -4.45 -21.51
N THR A 232 -11.31 -3.98 -22.02
CA THR A 232 -11.39 -2.83 -22.92
C THR A 232 -11.77 -1.55 -22.17
N SER A 233 -12.64 -1.66 -21.16
CA SER A 233 -13.19 -0.51 -20.43
C SER A 233 -12.71 -0.41 -18.97
N GLY A 234 -12.12 -1.48 -18.43
CA GLY A 234 -11.83 -1.58 -17.00
C GLY A 234 -13.08 -1.70 -16.12
N ALA A 235 -14.26 -1.88 -16.72
CA ALA A 235 -15.52 -2.01 -16.01
C ALA A 235 -15.60 -3.32 -15.20
N TYR A 236 -16.51 -3.34 -14.23
CA TYR A 236 -16.82 -4.50 -13.40
C TYR A 236 -17.02 -5.77 -14.23
N GLY A 237 -16.35 -6.85 -13.81
CA GLY A 237 -16.59 -8.20 -14.30
C GLY A 237 -18.01 -8.69 -13.96
N SER A 238 -18.36 -9.88 -14.47
CA SER A 238 -19.73 -10.41 -14.31
C SER A 238 -20.08 -10.84 -12.88
N ASP A 239 -19.09 -10.99 -12.03
CA ASP A 239 -19.16 -11.43 -10.63
C ASP A 239 -18.69 -10.36 -9.63
N ALA A 240 -18.20 -9.22 -10.13
CA ALA A 240 -17.80 -8.12 -9.29
C ALA A 240 -19.01 -7.40 -8.64
N MET A 241 -18.87 -7.08 -7.37
CA MET A 241 -19.90 -6.55 -6.50
C MET A 241 -19.54 -5.15 -5.98
N GLN A 242 -20.58 -4.36 -5.72
CA GLN A 242 -20.51 -3.08 -5.02
C GLN A 242 -21.71 -3.04 -4.07
N ILE A 243 -21.42 -3.23 -2.79
CA ILE A 243 -22.42 -3.38 -1.74
C ILE A 243 -22.37 -2.12 -0.89
N ARG A 244 -23.38 -1.27 -0.99
CA ARG A 244 -23.52 -0.07 -0.15
C ARG A 244 -24.36 -0.40 1.08
N PHE A 245 -23.85 -0.02 2.25
CA PHE A 245 -24.53 -0.05 3.53
C PHE A 245 -24.64 1.38 4.05
N ASN A 246 -25.86 1.91 4.06
CA ASN A 246 -26.14 3.24 4.55
C ASN A 246 -26.36 3.25 6.07
N LEU A 247 -25.81 4.26 6.75
CA LEU A 247 -26.07 4.47 8.16
C LEU A 247 -27.59 4.60 8.43
N GLY A 248 -28.07 3.85 9.42
CA GLY A 248 -29.49 3.75 9.77
C GLY A 248 -30.28 2.69 8.99
N ARG A 249 -29.62 1.85 8.17
CA ARG A 249 -30.22 0.68 7.51
C ARG A 249 -29.56 -0.62 7.97
N THR A 250 -30.29 -1.71 7.82
CA THR A 250 -29.79 -3.08 8.03
C THR A 250 -29.84 -3.91 6.75
N ASP A 251 -30.07 -3.28 5.60
CA ASP A 251 -30.07 -3.93 4.29
C ASP A 251 -29.05 -3.35 3.32
N ALA A 252 -28.65 -4.18 2.35
CA ALA A 252 -27.67 -3.85 1.32
C ALA A 252 -28.33 -3.19 0.09
N ILE A 253 -27.64 -2.20 -0.48
CA ILE A 253 -28.04 -1.52 -1.72
C ILE A 253 -26.93 -1.70 -2.76
N ALA A 254 -27.27 -2.10 -3.98
CA ALA A 254 -26.29 -2.11 -5.06
C ALA A 254 -25.94 -0.68 -5.47
N GLY A 255 -24.66 -0.43 -5.69
CA GLY A 255 -24.21 0.75 -6.43
C GLY A 255 -24.33 0.56 -7.94
N SER A 256 -23.23 0.84 -8.66
CA SER A 256 -23.13 0.64 -10.11
C SER A 256 -22.80 -0.81 -10.52
N ALA A 257 -22.38 -1.66 -9.57
CA ALA A 257 -22.15 -3.09 -9.78
C ALA A 257 -23.30 -3.94 -9.20
N LYS A 258 -23.04 -5.23 -8.91
CA LYS A 258 -24.05 -6.19 -8.44
C LYS A 258 -24.14 -6.25 -6.91
N LEU A 259 -25.32 -6.65 -6.42
CA LEU A 259 -25.54 -7.14 -5.06
C LEU A 259 -24.90 -8.53 -4.86
N PRO A 260 -24.78 -9.01 -3.60
CA PRO A 260 -24.34 -10.37 -3.30
C PRO A 260 -25.12 -11.45 -4.06
N LEU A 261 -24.45 -12.56 -4.38
CA LEU A 261 -25.02 -13.67 -5.16
C LEU A 261 -26.12 -14.43 -4.43
N ALA A 262 -26.11 -14.39 -3.10
CA ALA A 262 -27.06 -15.03 -2.22
C ALA A 262 -27.35 -14.15 -1.00
N ASP A 263 -28.50 -14.39 -0.37
CA ASP A 263 -28.89 -13.77 0.91
C ASP A 263 -28.17 -14.46 2.07
N ASP A 264 -26.85 -14.36 2.08
CA ASP A 264 -25.93 -14.93 3.06
C ASP A 264 -24.95 -13.85 3.54
N TRP A 265 -25.50 -12.77 4.08
CA TRP A 265 -24.74 -11.65 4.61
C TRP A 265 -25.51 -10.98 5.75
N GLU A 266 -24.82 -10.17 6.55
CA GLU A 266 -25.41 -9.41 7.66
C GLU A 266 -24.61 -8.11 7.88
N VAL A 267 -25.29 -7.06 8.35
CA VAL A 267 -24.66 -5.79 8.73
C VAL A 267 -25.33 -5.20 9.96
N ALA A 268 -24.55 -4.61 10.85
CA ALA A 268 -25.03 -3.80 11.95
C ALA A 268 -24.16 -2.55 12.11
N PHE A 269 -24.79 -1.46 12.55
CA PHE A 269 -24.15 -0.17 12.80
C PHE A 269 -24.26 0.19 14.27
N ALA A 270 -23.21 0.83 14.80
CA ALA A 270 -23.21 1.45 16.11
C ALA A 270 -22.67 2.88 16.03
N GLU A 271 -23.38 3.82 16.64
CA GLU A 271 -22.96 5.23 16.73
C GLU A 271 -22.23 5.49 18.05
N ASN A 272 -21.27 6.41 18.02
CA ASN A 272 -20.55 6.87 19.19
C ASN A 272 -20.27 8.38 19.09
N ASP A 273 -19.62 8.95 20.11
CA ASP A 273 -19.39 10.39 20.19
C ASP A 273 -18.41 10.93 19.12
N GLU A 274 -17.66 10.06 18.43
CA GLU A 274 -16.69 10.41 17.39
C GLU A 274 -17.16 10.08 15.96
N GLY A 275 -18.32 9.42 15.80
CA GLY A 275 -18.84 9.00 14.50
C GLY A 275 -19.64 7.70 14.58
N TYR A 276 -19.30 6.72 13.75
CA TYR A 276 -19.98 5.41 13.71
C TYR A 276 -19.04 4.25 13.36
N SER A 277 -19.51 3.04 13.62
CA SER A 277 -18.87 1.81 13.15
C SER A 277 -19.88 0.85 12.56
N ALA A 278 -19.37 -0.08 11.75
CA ALA A 278 -20.16 -1.17 11.21
C ALA A 278 -19.42 -2.50 11.33
N GLU A 279 -20.17 -3.56 11.59
CA GLU A 279 -19.73 -4.93 11.41
C GLU A 279 -20.49 -5.53 10.24
N ILE A 280 -19.77 -6.20 9.35
CA ILE A 280 -20.30 -6.81 8.13
C ILE A 280 -19.82 -8.25 8.07
N ARG A 281 -20.77 -9.18 7.93
CA ARG A 281 -20.51 -10.59 7.60
C ARG A 281 -20.90 -10.83 6.16
N LEU A 282 -19.99 -11.36 5.36
CA LEU A 282 -20.28 -11.89 4.02
C LEU A 282 -19.96 -13.39 4.01
N GLY A 283 -20.99 -14.22 3.97
CA GLY A 283 -20.82 -15.66 3.79
C GLY A 283 -20.24 -15.95 2.41
N TRP A 284 -19.42 -16.98 2.28
CA TRP A 284 -18.75 -17.26 1.01
C TRP A 284 -19.71 -17.54 -0.14
N ASN A 285 -20.94 -17.98 0.13
CA ASN A 285 -21.99 -18.14 -0.89
C ASN A 285 -22.53 -16.80 -1.42
N SER A 286 -22.36 -15.72 -0.67
CA SER A 286 -22.73 -14.37 -1.10
C SER A 286 -21.68 -13.78 -2.06
N ILE A 287 -20.45 -14.29 -2.02
CA ILE A 287 -19.29 -13.82 -2.81
C ILE A 287 -19.01 -14.73 -4.02
N PHE A 288 -18.91 -16.04 -3.79
CA PHE A 288 -18.48 -17.00 -4.79
C PHE A 288 -19.66 -17.77 -5.37
N SER A 289 -19.71 -17.88 -6.70
CA SER A 289 -20.67 -18.76 -7.37
C SER A 289 -20.37 -20.23 -7.06
N THR A 290 -21.41 -21.08 -7.06
CA THR A 290 -21.28 -22.52 -6.78
C THR A 290 -20.19 -23.16 -7.65
N GLY A 291 -19.10 -23.60 -7.04
CA GLY A 291 -17.96 -24.25 -7.72
C GLY A 291 -16.61 -23.54 -7.55
N LEU A 292 -16.61 -22.26 -7.14
CA LEU A 292 -15.43 -21.58 -6.61
C LEU A 292 -15.44 -21.75 -5.09
N GLY A 293 -14.74 -22.77 -4.59
CA GLY A 293 -14.56 -22.95 -3.15
C GLY A 293 -13.43 -22.06 -2.63
N LEU A 294 -13.51 -21.65 -1.35
CA LEU A 294 -12.38 -21.02 -0.68
C LEU A 294 -11.18 -21.98 -0.72
N ASN A 295 -10.11 -21.59 -1.43
CA ASN A 295 -8.90 -22.40 -1.50
C ASN A 295 -7.65 -21.56 -1.21
N PRO A 296 -7.43 -21.16 0.06
CA PRO A 296 -6.25 -20.42 0.46
C PRO A 296 -4.94 -21.19 0.15
N PRO A 297 -3.88 -20.51 -0.31
CA PRO A 297 -3.82 -19.08 -0.60
C PRO A 297 -4.58 -18.74 -1.89
N MET A 298 -5.44 -17.72 -1.81
CA MET A 298 -6.12 -17.14 -2.96
C MET A 298 -6.19 -15.62 -2.80
N SER A 299 -6.33 -14.93 -3.92
CA SER A 299 -6.51 -13.48 -3.97
C SER A 299 -7.89 -13.15 -4.50
N ILE A 300 -8.53 -12.15 -3.90
CA ILE A 300 -9.74 -11.50 -4.42
C ILE A 300 -9.46 -10.00 -4.54
N GLY A 301 -10.17 -9.33 -5.44
CA GLY A 301 -10.20 -7.87 -5.44
C GLY A 301 -11.11 -7.42 -4.29
N PHE A 302 -10.68 -6.43 -3.54
CA PHE A 302 -11.38 -5.94 -2.37
C PHE A 302 -11.11 -4.45 -2.20
N GLU A 303 -12.12 -3.69 -1.80
CA GLU A 303 -12.00 -2.26 -1.52
C GLU A 303 -13.10 -1.85 -0.52
N ILE A 304 -12.74 -0.94 0.39
CA ILE A 304 -13.67 -0.25 1.28
C ILE A 304 -13.70 1.22 0.89
N LEU A 305 -14.90 1.74 0.68
CA LEU A 305 -15.16 3.16 0.49
C LEU A 305 -15.97 3.65 1.68
N VAL A 306 -15.58 4.81 2.21
CA VAL A 306 -16.39 5.56 3.17
C VAL A 306 -16.78 6.88 2.53
N SER A 307 -18.08 7.11 2.48
CA SER A 307 -18.65 8.39 2.09
C SER A 307 -19.13 9.08 3.36
N ASP A 308 -18.68 10.31 3.52
CA ASP A 308 -19.25 11.27 4.47
C ASP A 308 -20.02 12.29 3.65
N ASN A 309 -21.24 12.61 4.08
CA ASN A 309 -22.01 13.68 3.50
C ASN A 309 -22.86 14.43 4.53
N ASP A 310 -22.27 15.44 5.17
CA ASP A 310 -22.89 16.40 6.10
C ASP A 310 -24.17 17.15 5.64
N GLY A 311 -24.52 17.09 4.36
CA GLY A 311 -25.71 17.73 3.82
C GLY A 311 -25.76 17.74 2.30
N ALA A 312 -26.90 18.11 1.70
CA ALA A 312 -27.14 18.01 0.25
C ALA A 312 -26.29 18.96 -0.65
N THR A 313 -25.16 19.45 -0.16
CA THR A 313 -24.09 20.07 -0.94
C THR A 313 -22.79 19.35 -0.65
N SER A 314 -22.70 18.17 -1.26
CA SER A 314 -21.51 17.47 -1.75
C SER A 314 -20.33 17.22 -0.80
N GLY A 315 -20.38 16.05 -0.16
CA GLY A 315 -19.34 15.45 0.67
C GLY A 315 -18.17 14.78 -0.07
N GLY A 316 -17.11 14.53 0.70
CA GLY A 316 -15.89 13.84 0.29
C GLY A 316 -16.02 12.32 0.41
N ASN A 317 -15.38 11.59 -0.50
CA ASN A 317 -15.28 10.13 -0.40
C ASN A 317 -13.81 9.76 -0.08
N LEU A 318 -13.61 8.93 0.94
CA LEU A 318 -12.35 8.21 1.15
C LEU A 318 -12.44 6.82 0.50
N HIS A 319 -11.39 6.45 -0.22
CA HIS A 319 -11.18 5.14 -0.80
C HIS A 319 -10.02 4.43 -0.08
N GLY A 320 -10.16 3.14 0.15
CA GLY A 320 -9.14 2.23 0.65
C GLY A 320 -8.81 1.17 -0.41
N THR A 321 -7.82 1.46 -1.25
CA THR A 321 -7.27 0.53 -2.25
C THR A 321 -6.41 -0.56 -1.66
#